data_AF-A0A8J2JQ95-F1
#
_entry.id   AF-A0A8J2JQ95-F1
#
_cell.length_a   1.000
_cell.length_b   1.000
_cell.length_c   1.000
_cell.angle_alpha   90.00
_cell.angle_beta   90.00
_cell.angle_gamma   90.00
#
_symmetry.space_group_name_H-M   'P 1'
#
loop_
_entity.id
_entity.type
_entity.pdbx_description
1 polymer ?
#
loop_
_entity_poly.entity_id
_entity_poly.type
_entity_poly.pdbx_seq_one_letter_code
_entity_poly.pdbx_strand_id
1 'polypeptide(L)'
;MEYFQKSTTRLPAGRFEVSLPWIEGHPALPSHEDTSLRRLVSATRKLESFGHFDDYQKVFDDWLVNGIIEEVPKHETDNSGHYLPHRAVIKE
;
A
#
# COMPACT_ATOMS: atom_id res chain seq x y z
N MET A 1 8.48 -2.20 26.30
CA MET A 1 8.42 -3.69 26.32
C MET A 1 6.99 -4.20 26.46
N GLU A 2 6.17 -3.71 27.40
CA GLU A 2 4.77 -4.16 27.53
C GLU A 2 3.88 -3.92 26.30
N TYR A 3 4.02 -2.77 25.64
CA TYR A 3 3.18 -2.43 24.47
C TYR A 3 3.37 -3.42 23.32
N PHE A 4 4.63 -3.81 23.05
CA PHE A 4 4.97 -4.78 22.01
C PHE A 4 4.37 -6.16 22.28
N GLN A 5 4.39 -6.64 23.53
CA GLN A 5 3.79 -7.93 23.88
C GLN A 5 2.26 -7.94 23.76
N LYS A 6 1.61 -6.79 23.99
CA LYS A 6 0.15 -6.62 23.82
C LYS A 6 -0.28 -6.46 22.37
N SER A 7 0.57 -5.84 21.53
CA SER A 7 0.27 -5.56 20.13
C SER A 7 0.72 -6.66 19.17
N THR A 8 1.47 -7.67 19.63
CA THR A 8 2.08 -8.68 18.78
C THR A 8 1.45 -10.05 18.96
N THR A 9 0.87 -10.58 17.88
CA THR A 9 0.29 -11.92 17.81
C THR A 9 1.17 -12.82 16.95
N ARG A 10 1.51 -14.02 17.44
CA ARG A 10 2.20 -15.02 16.62
C ARG A 10 1.17 -15.86 15.86
N LEU A 11 1.21 -15.79 14.55
CA LEU A 11 0.35 -16.56 13.66
C LEU A 11 0.79 -18.03 13.61
N PRO A 12 -0.13 -18.98 13.32
CA PRO A 12 0.18 -20.41 13.23
C PRO A 12 1.28 -20.74 12.21
N ALA A 13 1.41 -19.94 11.15
CA ALA A 13 2.46 -20.05 10.14
C ALA A 13 3.84 -19.56 10.62
N GLY A 14 3.98 -19.16 11.90
CA GLY A 14 5.22 -18.71 12.51
C GLY A 14 5.57 -17.24 12.29
N ARG A 15 4.76 -16.49 11.52
CA ARG A 15 4.87 -15.04 11.34
C ARG A 15 4.33 -14.30 12.56
N PHE A 16 4.80 -13.08 12.79
CA PHE A 16 4.24 -12.17 13.79
C PHE A 16 3.40 -11.11 13.09
N GLU A 17 2.21 -10.86 13.61
CA GLU A 17 1.38 -9.73 13.28
C GLU A 17 1.51 -8.72 14.42
N VAL A 18 1.76 -7.45 14.11
CA VAL A 18 1.88 -6.39 15.10
C VAL A 18 0.94 -5.27 14.70
N SER A 19 0.10 -4.80 15.64
CA SER A 19 -0.68 -3.60 15.37
C SER A 19 0.23 -2.40 15.22
N LEU A 20 -0.09 -1.53 14.25
CA LEU A 20 0.65 -0.28 14.06
C LEU A 20 0.65 0.50 15.39
N PRO A 21 1.81 1.04 15.82
CA PRO A 21 1.92 1.76 17.08
C PRO A 21 1.31 3.17 16.93
N TRP A 22 0.00 3.22 16.71
CA TRP A 22 -0.74 4.47 16.68
C TRP A 22 -0.68 5.10 18.07
N ILE A 23 -0.37 6.40 18.11
CA ILE A 23 -0.47 7.19 19.34
C ILE A 23 -1.95 7.32 19.68
N GLU A 24 -2.33 7.02 20.92
CA GLU A 24 -3.70 7.24 21.40
C GLU A 24 -4.10 8.71 21.18
N GLY A 25 -5.29 8.94 20.60
CA GLY A 25 -5.80 10.28 20.31
C GLY A 25 -5.31 10.92 19.00
N HIS A 26 -4.63 10.17 18.12
CA HIS A 26 -4.30 10.66 16.79
C HIS A 26 -5.57 10.94 15.95
N PRO A 27 -5.65 12.07 15.21
CA PRO A 27 -6.79 12.38 14.36
C PRO A 27 -6.93 11.39 13.20
N ALA A 28 -8.11 11.32 12.59
CA ALA A 28 -8.28 10.53 11.37
C ALA A 28 -7.32 11.01 10.28
N LEU A 29 -6.72 10.08 9.53
CA LEU A 29 -5.87 10.42 8.40
C LEU A 29 -6.70 11.07 7.29
N PRO A 30 -6.22 12.15 6.65
CA PRO A 30 -6.91 12.75 5.51
C PRO A 30 -6.83 11.79 4.31
N SER A 31 -7.86 11.70 3.45
CA SER A 31 -7.84 10.68 2.39
C SER A 31 -6.73 10.90 1.33
N HIS A 32 -6.54 12.15 0.86
CA HIS A 32 -5.61 12.51 -0.21
C HIS A 32 -5.81 11.77 -1.56
N GLU A 33 -6.96 11.09 -1.75
CA GLU A 33 -7.27 10.28 -2.94
C GLU A 33 -7.02 11.03 -4.26
N ASP A 34 -7.64 12.19 -4.43
CA ASP A 34 -7.55 13.00 -5.65
C ASP A 34 -6.09 13.38 -6.01
N THR A 35 -5.25 13.67 -5.01
CA THR A 35 -3.83 13.96 -5.25
C THR A 35 -3.05 12.70 -5.59
N SER A 36 -3.33 11.59 -4.93
CA SER A 36 -2.69 10.30 -5.20
C SER A 36 -3.07 9.75 -6.58
N LEU A 37 -4.33 9.89 -6.98
CA LEU A 37 -4.81 9.53 -8.31
C LEU A 37 -4.16 10.37 -9.41
N ARG A 38 -4.09 11.70 -9.24
CA ARG A 38 -3.36 12.56 -10.21
C ARG A 38 -1.90 12.15 -10.37
N ARG A 39 -1.23 11.82 -9.26
CA ARG A 39 0.16 11.34 -9.29
C ARG A 39 0.29 9.99 -9.98
N LEU A 40 -0.65 9.06 -9.75
CA LEU A 40 -0.70 7.78 -10.42
C LEU A 40 -0.81 7.95 -11.93
N VAL A 41 -1.78 8.75 -12.41
CA VAL A 41 -1.97 9.02 -13.85
C VAL A 41 -0.69 9.60 -14.47
N SER A 42 -0.05 10.55 -13.79
CA SER A 42 1.21 11.12 -14.28
C SER A 42 2.35 10.11 -14.30
N ALA A 43 2.45 9.22 -13.31
CA ALA A 43 3.48 8.19 -13.26
C ALA A 43 3.28 7.15 -14.37
N THR A 44 2.03 6.70 -14.59
CA THR A 44 1.66 5.78 -15.67
C THR A 44 2.07 6.32 -17.04
N ARG A 45 1.69 7.57 -17.37
CA ARG A 45 2.09 8.20 -18.64
C ARG A 45 3.60 8.26 -18.85
N LYS A 46 4.35 8.49 -17.77
CA LYS A 46 5.81 8.54 -17.82
C LYS A 46 6.40 7.14 -18.08
N LEU A 47 5.87 6.11 -17.43
CA LEU A 47 6.28 4.72 -17.65
C LEU A 47 5.99 4.25 -19.07
N GLU A 48 4.81 4.57 -19.60
CA GLU A 48 4.46 4.30 -21.00
C GLU A 48 5.44 4.99 -21.96
N SER A 49 5.77 6.27 -21.71
CA SER A 49 6.69 7.04 -22.56
C SER A 49 8.12 6.47 -22.58
N PHE A 50 8.53 5.78 -21.52
CA PHE A 50 9.83 5.12 -21.42
C PHE A 50 9.80 3.64 -21.82
N GLY A 51 8.62 3.09 -22.14
CA GLY A 51 8.47 1.68 -22.48
C GLY A 51 8.65 0.71 -21.31
N HIS A 52 8.53 1.19 -20.07
CA HIS A 52 8.71 0.38 -18.85
C HIS A 52 7.38 0.03 -18.16
N PHE A 53 6.24 0.32 -18.78
CA PHE A 53 4.93 0.07 -18.17
C PHE A 53 4.69 -1.42 -17.88
N ASP A 54 4.96 -2.29 -18.86
CA ASP A 54 4.71 -3.73 -18.72
C ASP A 54 5.61 -4.38 -17.65
N ASP A 55 6.90 -4.03 -17.64
CA ASP A 55 7.84 -4.50 -16.61
C ASP A 55 7.40 -4.07 -15.22
N TYR A 56 6.88 -2.85 -15.11
CA TYR A 56 6.39 -2.30 -13.86
C TYR A 56 5.11 -2.98 -13.38
N GLN A 57 4.15 -3.20 -14.29
CA GLN A 57 2.90 -3.91 -13.98
C GLN A 57 3.18 -5.34 -13.50
N LYS A 58 4.14 -6.02 -14.14
CA LYS A 58 4.53 -7.38 -13.76
C LYS A 58 4.98 -7.48 -12.29
N VAL A 59 5.62 -6.45 -11.74
CA VAL A 59 5.98 -6.42 -10.31
C VAL A 59 4.75 -6.42 -9.41
N PHE A 60 3.70 -5.67 -9.77
CA PHE A 60 2.44 -5.67 -9.02
C PHE A 60 1.72 -7.00 -9.13
N ASP A 61 1.72 -7.61 -10.31
CA ASP A 61 1.11 -8.92 -10.52
C ASP A 61 1.81 -10.00 -9.67
N ASP A 62 3.15 -9.99 -9.65
CA ASP A 62 3.95 -10.87 -8.80
C ASP A 62 3.64 -10.63 -7.31
N TRP A 63 3.53 -9.37 -6.88
CA TRP A 63 3.17 -9.05 -5.49
C TRP A 63 1.76 -9.53 -5.13
N LEU A 64 0.81 -9.43 -6.06
CA LEU A 64 -0.55 -9.92 -5.85
C LEU A 64 -0.57 -11.44 -5.70
N VAL A 65 0.14 -12.17 -6.59
CA VAL A 65 0.26 -13.63 -6.52
C VAL A 65 0.96 -14.09 -5.23
N ASN A 66 1.95 -13.34 -4.77
CA ASN A 66 2.66 -13.64 -3.52
C ASN A 66 1.91 -13.19 -2.26
N GLY A 67 0.75 -12.54 -2.38
CA GLY A 67 -0.03 -12.03 -1.26
C GLY A 67 0.67 -10.90 -0.49
N ILE A 68 1.51 -10.11 -1.18
CA ILE A 68 2.17 -8.90 -0.64
C ILE A 68 1.21 -7.72 -0.71
N ILE A 69 0.40 -7.67 -1.78
CA ILE A 69 -0.69 -6.71 -1.96
C ILE A 69 -1.99 -7.46 -2.22
N GLU A 70 -3.12 -6.78 -2.03
CA GLU A 70 -4.45 -7.31 -2.29
C GLU A 70 -5.34 -6.25 -2.93
N GLU A 71 -6.39 -6.68 -3.63
CA GLU A 71 -7.42 -5.78 -4.15
C GLU A 71 -8.34 -5.36 -3.01
N VAL A 72 -8.55 -4.04 -2.87
CA VAL A 72 -9.44 -3.50 -1.83
C VAL A 72 -10.89 -3.92 -2.14
N PRO A 73 -11.60 -4.57 -1.20
CA PRO A 73 -12.99 -4.95 -1.40
C PRO A 73 -13.89 -3.74 -1.70
N LYS A 74 -14.84 -3.89 -2.62
CA LYS A 74 -15.77 -2.78 -3.01
C LYS A 74 -16.58 -2.17 -1.86
N HIS A 75 -16.80 -2.93 -0.78
CA HIS A 75 -17.51 -2.40 0.38
C HIS A 75 -16.62 -1.51 1.25
N GLU A 76 -15.30 -1.58 1.08
CA GLU A 76 -14.31 -0.75 1.76
C GLU A 76 -13.87 0.45 0.92
N THR A 77 -14.15 0.47 -0.39
CA THR A 77 -13.83 1.62 -1.25
C THR A 77 -14.64 2.86 -0.89
N ASP A 78 -15.82 2.68 -0.29
CA ASP A 78 -16.65 3.78 0.23
C ASP A 78 -16.15 4.30 1.59
N ASN A 79 -15.21 3.58 2.24
CA ASN A 79 -14.58 4.06 3.46
C ASN A 79 -13.47 5.06 3.12
N SER A 80 -13.37 6.12 3.92
CA SER A 80 -12.29 7.11 3.86
C SER A 80 -10.94 6.46 4.19
N GLY A 81 -10.28 5.87 3.20
CA GLY A 81 -8.90 5.39 3.28
C GLY A 81 -7.87 6.52 3.08
N HIS A 82 -6.64 6.31 3.55
CA HIS A 82 -5.50 7.20 3.26
C HIS A 82 -4.72 6.67 2.05
N TYR A 83 -4.70 7.42 0.95
CA TYR A 83 -4.08 7.00 -0.29
C TYR A 83 -2.65 7.51 -0.38
N LEU A 84 -1.69 6.59 -0.49
CA LEU A 84 -0.28 6.92 -0.65
C LEU A 84 0.09 6.98 -2.14
N PRO A 85 0.72 8.08 -2.61
CA PRO A 85 1.20 8.14 -3.97
C PRO A 85 2.43 7.23 -4.13
N HIS A 86 2.35 6.28 -5.05
CA HIS A 86 3.47 5.42 -5.40
C HIS A 86 4.34 6.05 -6.49
N ARG A 87 5.65 5.78 -6.47
CA ARG A 87 6.61 6.27 -7.47
C ARG A 87 7.45 5.10 -7.98
N ALA A 88 7.52 4.96 -9.30
CA ALA A 88 8.41 3.99 -9.92
C ALA A 88 9.88 4.32 -9.65
N VAL A 89 10.65 3.28 -9.29
CA VAL A 89 12.11 3.33 -9.13
C VAL A 89 12.69 2.38 -10.18
N ILE A 90 13.37 2.96 -11.16
CA ILE A 90 14.00 2.23 -12.27
C ILE A 90 15.49 2.15 -11.97
N LYS A 91 16.07 0.95 -12.07
CA LYS A 91 17.51 0.76 -11.98
C LYS A 91 18.09 0.86 -13.39
N GLU A 92 19.13 1.67 -13.54
CA GLU A 92 19.93 1.79 -14.77
C GLU A 92 20.99 0.69 -14.84
#